data_AF-A0A944X993-F1
#
_entry.id   AF-A0A944X993-F1
#
_cell.length_a   1.000
_cell.length_b   1.000
_cell.length_c   1.000
_cell.angle_alpha   90.00
_cell.angle_beta   90.00
_cell.angle_gamma   90.00
#
_symmetry.space_group_name_H-M   'P 1'
#
loop_
_entity.id
_entity.type
_entity.pdbx_description
1 polymer ?
#
loop_
_entity_poly.entity_id
_entity_poly.type
_entity_poly.pdbx_seq_one_letter_code
_entity_poly.pdbx_strand_id
1 'polypeptide(L)'
;MAVSVHIFNRAPHHRSPPIHTPPAPAQVTRHPTDSSPQADTDHDSAILHALGATPAAGCKLPDVRYAGRCPVTGEERALGPSDVAVAEAELLRVELNQCREPGDGFSTSHLLEAAAGKMFGVMVCRDAAGSLGTLRAFSGEWDTWETPAGWVPSSGFLEEYAADRLETEARVAEFTQQIDELKKLPTSKPIRRQIEMIKIERGKWSRALTEKIHAAYRFENVLGEVLPLTQVETGGLRPPTGMGDCCAPKLLQAAIRNDLIPLSMVEFWWGSPSARHPRAEDVYYSSCREKCYPILGFLLRGIEAARVTAAP
;
A
#
# COMPACT_ATOMS: atom_id res chain seq x y z
N MET A 1 -6.79 -5.71 20.96
CA MET A 1 -5.57 -6.52 20.73
C MET A 1 -5.51 -6.87 19.24
N ALA A 2 -4.89 -5.98 18.45
CA ALA A 2 -4.74 -6.18 17.02
C ALA A 2 -3.76 -7.34 16.75
N VAL A 3 -4.23 -8.39 16.07
CA VAL A 3 -3.39 -9.53 15.68
C VAL A 3 -2.53 -9.07 14.49
N SER A 4 -1.38 -8.47 14.82
CA SER A 4 -0.34 -8.19 13.83
C SER A 4 0.23 -9.52 13.35
N VAL A 5 -0.14 -9.96 12.14
CA VAL A 5 0.43 -11.15 11.50
C VAL A 5 1.86 -10.83 11.07
N HIS A 6 2.78 -10.85 12.03
CA HIS A 6 4.22 -10.76 11.82
C HIS A 6 4.86 -12.05 12.33
N ILE A 7 5.00 -13.08 11.49
CA ILE A 7 6.04 -14.13 11.60
C ILE A 7 6.01 -14.93 10.29
N PHE A 8 7.10 -14.90 9.51
CA PHE A 8 7.87 -16.08 9.06
C PHE A 8 8.95 -15.64 8.07
N ASN A 9 10.22 -15.76 8.46
CA ASN A 9 11.35 -15.78 7.53
C ASN A 9 12.24 -16.98 7.88
N ARG A 10 12.31 -17.95 6.97
CA ARG A 10 13.44 -18.86 6.65
C ARG A 10 12.95 -20.20 6.08
N ALA A 11 13.32 -20.47 4.82
CA ALA A 11 13.57 -21.82 4.31
C ALA A 11 14.56 -21.75 3.12
N PRO A 12 15.32 -22.83 2.84
CA PRO A 12 16.63 -22.77 2.18
C PRO A 12 16.60 -22.96 0.66
N HIS A 13 17.73 -22.59 0.05
CA HIS A 13 18.04 -22.67 -1.38
C HIS A 13 17.90 -24.07 -1.98
N HIS A 14 17.12 -24.19 -3.05
CA HIS A 14 17.20 -25.30 -4.01
C HIS A 14 17.21 -24.77 -5.45
N ARG A 15 18.02 -25.43 -6.29
CA ARG A 15 18.39 -25.05 -7.66
C ARG A 15 17.21 -25.19 -8.65
N SER A 16 17.09 -24.22 -9.56
CA SER A 16 16.08 -24.14 -10.62
C SER A 16 16.39 -25.08 -11.81
N PRO A 17 15.36 -25.68 -12.45
CA PRO A 17 15.43 -26.23 -13.81
C PRO A 17 15.07 -25.16 -14.88
N PRO A 18 15.33 -25.42 -16.18
CA PRO A 18 15.41 -24.40 -17.22
C PRO A 18 14.06 -23.86 -17.73
N ILE A 19 14.15 -22.66 -18.29
CA ILE A 19 13.09 -21.75 -18.76
C ILE A 19 12.49 -22.26 -20.07
N HIS A 20 11.17 -22.45 -20.11
CA HIS A 20 10.39 -22.58 -21.34
C HIS A 20 9.79 -21.23 -21.74
N THR A 21 10.01 -20.82 -22.98
CA THR A 21 9.51 -19.58 -23.58
C THR A 21 8.01 -19.68 -23.84
N PRO A 22 7.17 -18.74 -23.37
CA PRO A 22 5.75 -18.72 -23.72
C PRO A 22 5.50 -18.07 -25.10
N PRO A 23 4.46 -18.49 -25.84
CA PRO A 23 4.12 -17.93 -27.14
C PRO A 23 3.46 -16.54 -27.02
N ALA A 24 3.58 -15.75 -28.09
CA ALA A 24 3.10 -14.36 -28.19
C ALA A 24 1.56 -14.23 -28.02
N PRO A 25 1.06 -13.11 -27.44
CA PRO A 25 -0.36 -12.92 -27.19
C PRO A 25 -1.14 -12.65 -28.49
N ALA A 26 -2.26 -13.36 -28.64
CA ALA A 26 -3.24 -13.14 -29.70
C ALA A 26 -4.01 -11.82 -29.47
N GLN A 27 -4.16 -11.04 -30.54
CA GLN A 27 -4.96 -9.81 -30.55
C GLN A 27 -6.45 -10.16 -30.41
N VAL A 28 -7.07 -9.72 -29.31
CA VAL A 28 -8.52 -9.80 -29.11
C VAL A 28 -9.13 -8.46 -29.51
N THR A 29 -9.87 -8.47 -30.62
CA THR A 29 -10.69 -7.36 -31.10
C THR A 29 -11.91 -7.20 -30.19
N ARG A 30 -12.13 -6.00 -29.64
CA ARG A 30 -13.32 -5.68 -28.83
C ARG A 30 -14.48 -5.30 -29.76
N HIS A 31 -15.60 -6.00 -29.64
CA HIS A 31 -16.90 -5.52 -30.11
C HIS A 31 -17.66 -4.89 -28.93
N PRO A 32 -18.44 -3.82 -29.16
CA PRO A 32 -19.13 -3.10 -28.10
C PRO A 32 -20.45 -3.81 -27.76
N THR A 33 -20.65 -4.11 -26.48
CA THR A 33 -21.98 -4.50 -25.96
C THR A 33 -22.33 -3.58 -24.80
N ASP A 34 -23.37 -2.81 -25.08
CA ASP A 34 -24.10 -1.90 -24.21
C ASP A 34 -24.97 -2.69 -23.22
N SER A 35 -24.82 -2.42 -21.92
CA SER A 35 -25.84 -2.53 -20.85
C SER A 35 -25.17 -2.48 -19.47
N SER A 36 -25.12 -1.30 -18.87
CA SER A 36 -24.73 -1.09 -17.46
C SER A 36 -25.90 -1.42 -16.52
N PRO A 37 -25.70 -2.20 -15.44
CA PRO A 37 -26.53 -2.09 -14.26
C PRO A 37 -25.95 -0.99 -13.36
N GLN A 38 -26.79 -0.02 -12.99
CA GLN A 38 -26.48 1.06 -12.05
C GLN A 38 -26.01 0.46 -10.70
N ALA A 39 -24.78 0.75 -10.33
CA ALA A 39 -24.28 0.54 -8.98
C ALA A 39 -24.56 1.82 -8.18
N ASP A 40 -25.17 1.65 -7.01
CA ASP A 40 -25.40 2.70 -6.01
C ASP A 40 -24.07 3.39 -5.64
N THR A 41 -23.89 4.61 -6.13
CA THR A 41 -22.80 5.52 -5.74
C THR A 41 -23.30 6.42 -4.62
N ASP A 42 -23.03 6.08 -3.36
CA ASP A 42 -23.36 6.96 -2.23
C ASP A 42 -22.27 7.02 -1.15
N HIS A 43 -20.99 6.94 -1.55
CA HIS A 43 -19.82 7.12 -0.66
C HIS A 43 -18.72 8.03 -1.26
N ASP A 44 -19.07 9.00 -2.10
CA ASP A 44 -18.10 10.00 -2.59
C ASP A 44 -17.91 11.13 -1.57
N SER A 45 -17.22 10.84 -0.46
CA SER A 45 -16.50 11.90 0.25
C SER A 45 -15.31 12.29 -0.62
N ALA A 46 -15.34 13.50 -1.21
CA ALA A 46 -14.28 13.95 -2.11
C ALA A 46 -12.89 13.82 -1.46
N ILE A 47 -12.06 12.92 -1.98
CA ILE A 47 -10.70 12.65 -1.47
C ILE A 47 -9.67 13.72 -1.88
N LEU A 48 -10.05 14.60 -2.80
CA LEU A 48 -9.25 15.72 -3.26
C LEU A 48 -9.51 16.95 -2.39
N HIS A 49 -8.52 17.32 -1.59
CA HIS A 49 -8.57 18.48 -0.71
C HIS A 49 -8.15 19.72 -1.49
N ALA A 50 -8.83 20.85 -1.26
CA ALA A 50 -8.36 22.14 -1.75
C ALA A 50 -7.00 22.47 -1.11
N LEU A 51 -6.13 23.18 -1.85
CA LEU A 51 -4.88 23.67 -1.28
C LEU A 51 -5.16 24.64 -0.12
N GLY A 52 -4.54 24.40 1.02
CA GLY A 52 -4.63 25.27 2.20
C GLY A 52 -3.37 26.10 2.44
N ALA A 53 -2.24 25.68 1.86
CA ALA A 53 -0.94 26.28 2.11
C ALA A 53 -0.51 27.24 1.01
N THR A 54 0.13 28.33 1.43
CA THR A 54 0.92 29.17 0.53
C THR A 54 2.38 28.74 0.63
N PRO A 55 3.02 28.24 -0.45
CA PRO A 55 4.40 27.80 -0.40
C PRO A 55 5.34 28.95 -0.01
N ALA A 56 6.26 28.68 0.91
CA ALA A 56 7.32 29.62 1.23
C ALA A 56 8.32 29.67 0.06
N ALA A 57 8.50 30.86 -0.54
CA ALA A 57 9.44 31.05 -1.64
C ALA A 57 10.88 30.67 -1.21
N GLY A 58 11.53 29.80 -1.99
CA GLY A 58 12.93 29.41 -1.78
C GLY A 58 13.16 28.34 -0.71
N CYS A 59 12.14 27.62 -0.25
CA CYS A 59 12.33 26.49 0.66
C CYS A 59 13.16 25.38 -0.02
N LYS A 60 14.18 24.86 0.69
CA LYS A 60 14.96 23.73 0.21
C LYS A 60 14.10 22.46 0.24
N LEU A 61 13.89 21.85 -0.91
CA LEU A 61 13.16 20.60 -1.00
C LEU A 61 13.91 19.46 -0.28
N PRO A 62 13.18 18.54 0.37
CA PRO A 62 13.79 17.36 0.98
C PRO A 62 14.43 16.48 -0.10
N ASP A 63 15.58 15.90 0.21
CA ASP A 63 16.29 14.95 -0.65
C ASP A 63 15.64 13.56 -0.57
N VAL A 64 14.42 13.46 -1.09
CA VAL A 64 13.63 12.23 -1.14
C VAL A 64 13.15 11.97 -2.56
N ARG A 65 12.99 10.69 -2.88
CA ARG A 65 12.65 10.26 -4.23
C ARG A 65 11.68 9.09 -4.19
N TYR A 66 10.62 9.18 -4.99
CA TYR A 66 9.64 8.11 -5.19
C TYR A 66 9.86 7.54 -6.57
N ALA A 67 10.65 6.46 -6.64
CA ALA A 67 11.19 5.95 -7.88
C ALA A 67 11.06 4.44 -8.00
N GLY A 68 11.07 3.98 -9.25
CA GLY A 68 11.15 2.57 -9.58
C GLY A 68 11.60 2.38 -11.02
N ARG A 69 12.13 1.19 -11.31
CA ARG A 69 12.41 0.75 -12.68
C ARG A 69 11.15 0.17 -13.29
N CYS A 70 10.76 0.65 -14.47
CA CYS A 70 9.62 0.10 -15.16
C CYS A 70 9.94 -1.31 -15.69
N PRO A 71 9.12 -2.33 -15.39
CA PRO A 71 9.31 -3.69 -15.91
C PRO A 71 9.08 -3.79 -17.43
N VAL A 72 8.38 -2.82 -18.05
CA VAL A 72 8.06 -2.85 -19.48
C VAL A 72 9.13 -2.13 -20.31
N THR A 73 9.53 -0.91 -19.91
CA THR A 73 10.50 -0.11 -20.68
C THR A 73 11.93 -0.27 -20.20
N GLY A 74 12.14 -0.82 -19.00
CA GLY A 74 13.43 -0.88 -18.34
C GLY A 74 13.94 0.47 -17.82
N GLU A 75 13.23 1.57 -18.05
CA GLU A 75 13.63 2.91 -17.62
C GLU A 75 13.32 3.14 -16.15
N GLU A 76 14.18 3.88 -15.46
CA GLU A 76 13.88 4.36 -14.12
C GLU A 76 13.11 5.68 -14.19
N ARG A 77 12.01 5.74 -13.45
CA ARG A 77 11.15 6.92 -13.36
C ARG A 77 11.03 7.35 -11.92
N ALA A 78 10.90 8.66 -11.72
CA ALA A 78 10.72 9.22 -10.39
C ALA A 78 9.80 10.43 -10.37
N LEU A 79 8.96 10.48 -9.35
CA LEU A 79 8.24 11.67 -8.95
C LEU A 79 8.88 12.22 -7.67
N GLY A 80 9.08 13.53 -7.62
CA GLY A 80 9.75 14.21 -6.51
C GLY A 80 8.81 15.14 -5.74
N PRO A 81 9.29 15.71 -4.63
CA PRO A 81 8.57 16.75 -3.91
C PRO A 81 8.55 18.06 -4.69
N SER A 82 7.57 18.91 -4.38
CA SER A 82 7.55 20.34 -4.71
C SER A 82 7.36 21.16 -3.44
N ASP A 83 7.54 22.47 -3.54
CA ASP A 83 7.28 23.43 -2.46
C ASP A 83 5.82 23.36 -1.99
N VAL A 84 4.86 23.21 -2.92
CA VAL A 84 3.44 22.98 -2.60
C VAL A 84 3.24 21.68 -1.83
N ALA A 85 3.81 20.56 -2.27
CA ALA A 85 3.65 19.27 -1.59
C ALA A 85 4.21 19.30 -0.16
N VAL A 86 5.35 19.97 0.02
CA VAL A 86 5.98 20.16 1.34
C VAL A 86 5.09 21.05 2.22
N ALA A 87 4.61 22.18 1.71
CA ALA A 87 3.77 23.09 2.49
C ALA A 87 2.46 22.42 2.95
N GLU A 88 1.83 21.62 2.08
CA GLU A 88 0.65 20.83 2.41
C GLU A 88 0.94 19.69 3.39
N ALA A 89 2.14 19.08 3.33
CA ALA A 89 2.56 18.11 4.34
C ALA A 89 2.78 18.75 5.71
N GLU A 90 3.30 19.98 5.79
CA GLU A 90 3.39 20.71 7.05
C GLU A 90 2.01 21.05 7.63
N LEU A 91 1.04 21.44 6.79
CA LEU A 91 -0.35 21.61 7.24
C LEU A 91 -0.92 20.30 7.78
N LEU A 92 -0.70 19.19 7.06
CA LEU A 92 -1.16 17.89 7.51
C LEU A 92 -0.55 17.52 8.87
N ARG A 93 0.72 17.82 9.13
CA ARG A 93 1.34 17.59 10.45
C ARG A 93 0.66 18.39 11.56
N VAL A 94 0.30 19.64 11.29
CA VAL A 94 -0.46 20.46 12.25
C VAL A 94 -1.82 19.82 12.55
N GLU A 95 -2.53 19.35 11.51
CA GLU A 95 -3.81 18.63 11.67
C GLU A 95 -3.62 17.33 12.47
N LEU A 96 -2.64 16.49 12.10
CA LEU A 96 -2.33 15.23 12.80
C LEU A 96 -1.96 15.45 14.28
N ASN A 97 -1.34 16.59 14.60
CA ASN A 97 -1.01 16.97 15.96
C ASN A 97 -2.25 17.33 16.79
N GLN A 98 -3.24 17.96 16.17
CA GLN A 98 -4.53 18.25 16.82
C GLN A 98 -5.35 16.97 17.08
N CYS A 99 -5.09 15.92 16.30
CA CYS A 99 -5.75 14.62 16.44
C CYS A 99 -5.08 13.67 17.44
N ARG A 100 -4.05 14.10 18.20
CA ARG A 100 -3.30 13.23 19.13
C ARG A 100 -4.12 12.79 20.35
N GLU A 101 -5.18 13.50 20.67
CA GLU A 101 -6.08 13.11 21.75
C GLU A 101 -7.14 12.11 21.25
N PRO A 102 -7.60 11.19 22.10
CA PRO A 102 -8.76 10.36 21.80
C PRO A 102 -10.00 11.24 21.60
N GLY A 103 -10.82 10.93 20.58
CA GLY A 103 -12.05 11.66 20.31
C GLY A 103 -12.93 10.93 19.30
N ASP A 104 -14.15 11.40 19.14
CA ASP A 104 -15.08 10.88 18.14
C ASP A 104 -14.62 11.32 16.73
N GLY A 105 -14.20 10.36 15.91
CA GLY A 105 -13.73 10.60 14.54
C GLY A 105 -12.27 10.21 14.31
N PHE A 106 -11.57 10.98 13.47
CA PHE A 106 -10.18 10.70 13.11
C PHE A 106 -9.24 11.08 14.26
N SER A 107 -8.67 10.07 14.94
CA SER A 107 -7.68 10.24 16.02
C SER A 107 -6.37 9.53 15.69
N THR A 108 -5.25 10.18 15.99
CA THR A 108 -3.88 9.67 15.86
C THR A 108 -3.30 9.20 17.19
N SER A 109 -4.08 9.22 18.28
CA SER A 109 -3.67 8.81 19.63
C SER A 109 -2.97 7.45 19.67
N HIS A 110 -3.52 6.45 18.97
CA HIS A 110 -2.95 5.10 18.88
C HIS A 110 -1.55 5.06 18.25
N LEU A 111 -1.18 6.05 17.42
CA LEU A 111 0.16 6.13 16.81
C LEU A 111 1.25 6.46 17.83
N LEU A 112 0.88 6.92 19.03
CA LEU A 112 1.82 7.18 20.12
C LEU A 112 2.21 5.89 20.85
N GLU A 113 1.47 4.79 20.67
CA GLU A 113 1.80 3.49 21.23
C GLU A 113 3.10 2.92 20.65
N ALA A 114 3.77 2.07 21.42
CA ALA A 114 5.07 1.53 21.02
C ALA A 114 5.01 0.83 19.65
N ALA A 115 5.84 1.28 18.70
CA ALA A 115 5.92 0.78 17.34
C ALA A 115 4.63 0.92 16.49
N ALA A 116 3.75 1.85 16.84
CA ALA A 116 2.48 2.08 16.13
C ALA A 116 2.53 3.19 15.07
N GLY A 117 3.63 3.93 14.94
CA GLY A 117 3.76 5.00 13.95
C GLY A 117 3.54 4.53 12.51
N LYS A 118 3.20 5.48 11.64
CA LYS A 118 2.88 5.23 10.22
C LYS A 118 3.54 6.24 9.31
N MET A 119 3.75 5.85 8.06
CA MET A 119 4.03 6.82 7.00
C MET A 119 2.73 7.53 6.63
N PHE A 120 2.83 8.83 6.41
CA PHE A 120 1.81 9.68 5.81
C PHE A 120 2.36 10.27 4.51
N GLY A 121 1.50 10.49 3.53
CA GLY A 121 1.88 11.02 2.23
C GLY A 121 0.88 12.03 1.70
N VAL A 122 1.41 13.06 1.05
CA VAL A 122 0.66 14.12 0.39
C VAL A 122 1.08 14.13 -1.08
N MET A 123 0.10 14.13 -1.99
CA MET A 123 0.32 14.27 -3.43
C MET A 123 -0.44 15.47 -3.95
N VAL A 124 0.27 16.37 -4.62
CA VAL A 124 -0.36 17.47 -5.36
C VAL A 124 -0.85 16.94 -6.69
N CYS A 125 -2.11 17.20 -6.98
CA CYS A 125 -2.78 16.79 -8.20
C CYS A 125 -3.41 17.99 -8.91
N ARG A 126 -3.68 17.82 -10.20
CA ARG A 126 -4.53 18.72 -10.98
C ARG A 126 -5.74 17.94 -11.50
N ASP A 127 -6.92 18.52 -11.38
CA ASP A 127 -8.14 17.95 -11.95
C ASP A 127 -8.35 18.34 -13.43
N ALA A 128 -9.43 17.84 -14.04
CA ALA A 128 -9.79 18.15 -15.42
C ALA A 128 -10.14 19.63 -15.67
N ALA A 129 -10.56 20.37 -14.63
CA ALA A 129 -10.83 21.81 -14.70
C ALA A 129 -9.54 22.66 -14.59
N GLY A 130 -8.40 22.01 -14.31
CA GLY A 130 -7.12 22.67 -14.12
C GLY A 130 -6.88 23.16 -12.69
N SER A 131 -7.81 22.89 -11.76
CA SER A 131 -7.68 23.24 -10.36
C SER A 131 -6.69 22.31 -9.66
N LEU A 132 -5.94 22.88 -8.71
CA LEU A 132 -4.98 22.12 -7.89
C LEU A 132 -5.62 21.70 -6.58
N GLY A 133 -5.24 20.52 -6.12
CA GLY A 133 -5.61 19.99 -4.81
C GLY A 133 -4.61 18.95 -4.31
N THR A 134 -4.84 18.42 -3.12
CA THR A 134 -4.03 17.36 -2.53
C THR A 134 -4.81 16.08 -2.25
N LEU A 135 -4.18 14.94 -2.55
CA LEU A 135 -4.56 13.64 -2.02
C LEU A 135 -3.72 13.34 -0.78
N ARG A 136 -4.32 12.66 0.19
CA ARG A 136 -3.69 12.31 1.48
C ARG A 136 -3.82 10.81 1.72
N ALA A 137 -2.71 10.17 2.11
CA ALA A 137 -2.68 8.74 2.38
C ALA A 137 -1.84 8.43 3.63
N PHE A 138 -2.10 7.29 4.24
CA PHE A 138 -1.23 6.65 5.22
C PHE A 138 -0.88 5.22 4.79
N SER A 139 0.23 4.69 5.30
CA SER A 139 0.68 3.33 4.99
C SER A 139 -0.13 2.27 5.73
N GLY A 140 -0.51 1.23 4.99
CA GLY A 140 -1.32 0.13 5.49
C GLY A 140 -2.77 0.53 5.72
N GLU A 141 -3.42 -0.20 6.63
CA GLU A 141 -4.81 0.00 7.01
C GLU A 141 -4.90 0.84 8.29
N TRP A 142 -6.06 1.46 8.50
CA TRP A 142 -6.39 2.16 9.74
C TRP A 142 -6.90 1.16 10.79
N ASP A 143 -6.94 1.55 12.07
CA ASP A 143 -7.26 0.63 13.18
C ASP A 143 -8.65 -0.02 13.06
N THR A 144 -9.60 0.69 12.42
CA THR A 144 -10.96 0.21 12.15
C THR A 144 -11.09 -0.56 10.84
N TRP A 145 -10.00 -0.77 10.09
CA TRP A 145 -9.96 -1.30 8.71
C TRP A 145 -10.68 -0.45 7.65
N GLU A 146 -11.55 0.44 8.08
CA GLU A 146 -12.19 1.45 7.25
C GLU A 146 -11.24 2.62 7.01
N THR A 147 -11.24 3.12 5.78
CA THR A 147 -10.48 4.34 5.46
C THR A 147 -11.27 5.55 5.96
N PRO A 148 -10.69 6.42 6.81
CA PRO A 148 -11.39 7.61 7.27
C PRO A 148 -11.77 8.53 6.10
N ALA A 149 -12.89 9.24 6.21
CA ALA A 149 -13.36 10.15 5.17
C ALA A 149 -12.27 11.18 4.79
N GLY A 150 -12.16 11.45 3.48
CA GLY A 150 -11.11 12.33 2.94
C GLY A 150 -9.72 11.68 2.82
N TRP A 151 -9.53 10.43 3.22
CA TRP A 151 -8.26 9.72 2.99
C TRP A 151 -8.34 8.78 1.80
N VAL A 152 -7.20 8.59 1.13
CA VAL A 152 -7.09 7.64 0.04
C VAL A 152 -7.19 6.19 0.55
N PRO A 153 -8.08 5.36 -0.01
CA PRO A 153 -8.24 3.96 0.38
C PRO A 153 -7.08 3.08 -0.11
N SER A 154 -7.13 1.78 0.22
CA SER A 154 -6.18 0.79 -0.32
C SER A 154 -6.12 0.86 -1.84
N SER A 155 -4.95 0.51 -2.41
CA SER A 155 -4.82 0.37 -3.86
C SER A 155 -5.44 -0.93 -4.40
N GLY A 156 -5.64 -1.93 -3.54
CA GLY A 156 -6.30 -3.18 -3.87
C GLY A 156 -7.83 -3.09 -3.82
N PHE A 157 -8.49 -4.05 -4.44
CA PHE A 157 -9.95 -4.20 -4.41
C PHE A 157 -10.35 -5.05 -3.19
N LEU A 158 -10.48 -4.38 -2.03
CA LEU A 158 -10.68 -5.04 -0.73
C LEU A 158 -11.95 -5.91 -0.69
N GLU A 159 -12.99 -5.49 -1.40
CA GLU A 159 -14.29 -6.13 -1.48
C GLU A 159 -14.20 -7.53 -2.09
N GLU A 160 -13.25 -7.77 -3.01
CA GLU A 160 -13.06 -9.06 -3.68
C GLU A 160 -12.66 -10.18 -2.72
N TYR A 161 -12.09 -9.86 -1.56
CA TYR A 161 -11.63 -10.84 -0.58
C TYR A 161 -12.14 -10.58 0.85
N ALA A 162 -13.08 -9.64 1.03
CA ALA A 162 -13.58 -9.27 2.35
C ALA A 162 -14.21 -10.46 3.11
N ALA A 163 -15.04 -11.26 2.42
CA ALA A 163 -15.67 -12.44 3.03
C ALA A 163 -14.63 -13.51 3.42
N ASP A 164 -13.67 -13.77 2.53
CA ASP A 164 -12.57 -14.72 2.78
C ASP A 164 -11.66 -14.28 3.92
N ARG A 165 -11.43 -12.97 4.04
CA ARG A 165 -10.67 -12.37 5.13
C ARG A 165 -11.39 -12.61 6.45
N LEU A 166 -12.67 -12.28 6.54
CA LEU A 166 -13.47 -12.48 7.75
C LEU A 166 -13.45 -13.94 8.21
N GLU A 167 -13.68 -14.88 7.29
CA GLU A 167 -13.63 -16.31 7.59
C GLU A 167 -12.23 -16.75 8.05
N THR A 168 -11.20 -16.36 7.30
CA THR A 168 -9.82 -16.75 7.59
C THR A 168 -9.34 -16.19 8.92
N GLU A 169 -9.65 -14.94 9.24
CA GLU A 169 -9.27 -14.31 10.51
C GLU A 169 -9.93 -15.04 11.69
N ALA A 170 -11.22 -15.36 11.59
CA ALA A 170 -11.93 -16.15 12.61
C ALA A 170 -11.27 -17.52 12.81
N ARG A 171 -10.94 -18.24 11.73
CA ARG A 171 -10.24 -19.54 11.80
C ARG A 171 -8.84 -19.43 12.36
N VAL A 172 -8.07 -18.40 11.97
CA VAL A 172 -6.71 -18.18 12.48
C VAL A 172 -6.74 -17.84 13.97
N ALA A 173 -7.74 -17.08 14.44
CA ALA A 173 -7.95 -16.81 15.86
C ALA A 173 -8.27 -18.11 16.62
N GLU A 174 -9.19 -18.93 16.10
CA GLU A 174 -9.54 -20.24 16.67
C GLU A 174 -8.31 -21.16 16.80
N PHE A 175 -7.52 -21.31 15.73
CA PHE A 175 -6.29 -22.11 15.77
C PHE A 175 -5.27 -21.57 16.76
N THR A 176 -5.17 -20.24 16.89
CA THR A 176 -4.25 -19.62 17.85
C THR A 176 -4.67 -19.92 19.28
N GLN A 177 -5.97 -19.83 19.58
CA GLN A 177 -6.51 -20.23 20.87
C GLN A 177 -6.23 -21.71 21.18
N GLN A 178 -6.51 -22.61 20.24
CA GLN A 178 -6.23 -24.05 20.42
C GLN A 178 -4.74 -24.32 20.68
N ILE A 179 -3.84 -23.67 19.94
CA ILE A 179 -2.40 -23.78 20.16
C ILE A 179 -2.03 -23.32 21.58
N ASP A 180 -2.58 -22.20 22.03
CA ASP A 180 -2.27 -21.63 23.34
C ASP A 180 -2.85 -22.45 24.49
N GLU A 181 -4.00 -23.09 24.32
CA GLU A 181 -4.55 -24.07 25.27
C GLU A 181 -3.66 -25.32 25.36
N LEU A 182 -3.23 -25.87 24.22
CA LEU A 182 -2.33 -27.03 24.20
C LEU A 182 -0.97 -26.74 24.82
N LYS A 183 -0.45 -25.51 24.69
CA LYS A 183 0.82 -25.09 25.33
C LYS A 183 0.74 -25.07 26.86
N LYS A 184 -0.46 -24.98 27.46
CA LYS A 184 -0.65 -25.01 28.93
C LYS A 184 -0.52 -26.43 29.50
N LEU A 185 -0.67 -27.46 28.66
CA LEU A 185 -0.57 -28.86 29.10
C LEU A 185 0.89 -29.29 29.27
N PRO A 186 1.17 -30.33 30.10
CA PRO A 186 2.50 -30.90 30.22
C PRO A 186 3.07 -31.29 28.86
N THR A 187 4.27 -30.81 28.55
CA THR A 187 4.88 -31.02 27.25
C THR A 187 5.14 -32.50 26.99
N SER A 188 4.51 -33.04 25.95
CA SER A 188 4.68 -34.43 25.51
C SER A 188 4.76 -34.54 23.99
N LYS A 189 5.30 -35.64 23.47
CA LYS A 189 5.42 -35.89 22.02
C LYS A 189 4.05 -35.83 21.30
N PRO A 190 2.94 -36.39 21.84
CA PRO A 190 1.62 -36.22 21.24
C PRO A 190 1.15 -34.76 21.17
N ILE A 191 1.30 -34.00 22.25
CA ILE A 191 0.89 -32.58 22.29
C ILE A 191 1.69 -31.73 21.30
N ARG A 192 3.02 -31.92 21.23
CA ARG A 192 3.86 -31.24 20.22
C ARG A 192 3.40 -31.56 18.81
N ARG A 193 3.07 -32.82 18.52
CA ARG A 193 2.55 -33.23 17.20
C ARG A 193 1.23 -32.55 16.88
N GLN A 194 0.31 -32.46 17.83
CA GLN A 194 -0.99 -31.79 17.65
C GLN A 194 -0.81 -30.29 17.36
N ILE A 195 0.05 -29.60 18.11
CA ILE A 195 0.38 -28.19 17.87
C ILE A 195 0.93 -27.98 16.45
N GLU A 196 1.84 -28.84 16.00
CA GLU A 196 2.40 -28.74 14.64
C GLU A 196 1.34 -28.98 13.55
N MET A 197 0.42 -29.93 13.75
CA MET A 197 -0.71 -30.12 12.84
C MET A 197 -1.59 -28.87 12.74
N ILE A 198 -1.92 -28.25 13.87
CA ILE A 198 -2.73 -27.02 13.89
C ILE A 198 -1.98 -25.85 13.22
N LYS A 199 -0.66 -25.73 13.43
CA LYS A 199 0.15 -24.71 12.74
C LYS A 199 0.16 -24.91 11.22
N ILE A 200 0.22 -26.16 10.75
CA ILE A 200 0.16 -26.50 9.33
C ILE A 200 -1.19 -26.04 8.75
N GLU A 201 -2.30 -26.37 9.39
CA GLU A 201 -3.64 -25.96 8.97
C GLU A 201 -3.80 -24.43 9.00
N ARG A 202 -3.45 -23.77 10.11
CA ARG A 202 -3.44 -22.30 10.22
C ARG A 202 -2.62 -21.66 9.10
N GLY A 203 -1.48 -22.24 8.77
CA GLY A 203 -0.65 -21.80 7.67
C GLY A 203 -1.30 -21.97 6.28
N LYS A 204 -2.12 -23.01 6.07
CA LYS A 204 -2.86 -23.20 4.81
C LYS A 204 -3.89 -22.10 4.60
N TRP A 205 -4.70 -21.81 5.63
CA TRP A 205 -5.68 -20.73 5.61
C TRP A 205 -5.04 -19.37 5.32
N SER A 206 -3.98 -19.03 6.04
CA SER A 206 -3.25 -17.78 5.80
C SER A 206 -2.67 -17.68 4.39
N ARG A 207 -2.14 -18.78 3.82
CA ARG A 207 -1.63 -18.80 2.44
C ARG A 207 -2.75 -18.64 1.41
N ALA A 208 -3.88 -19.31 1.60
CA ALA A 208 -5.04 -19.20 0.70
C ALA A 208 -5.57 -17.76 0.67
N LEU A 209 -5.72 -17.12 1.83
CA LEU A 209 -6.11 -15.70 1.88
C LEU A 209 -5.06 -14.81 1.21
N THR A 210 -3.77 -15.04 1.46
CA THR A 210 -2.70 -14.25 0.82
C THR A 210 -2.76 -14.32 -0.71
N GLU A 211 -3.10 -15.48 -1.28
CA GLU A 211 -3.26 -15.64 -2.73
C GLU A 211 -4.44 -14.84 -3.27
N LYS A 212 -5.54 -14.76 -2.52
CA LYS A 212 -6.70 -13.90 -2.86
C LYS A 212 -6.37 -12.42 -2.74
N ILE A 213 -5.71 -12.01 -1.67
CA ILE A 213 -5.21 -10.64 -1.50
C ILE A 213 -4.32 -10.28 -2.68
N HIS A 214 -3.32 -11.10 -3.04
CA HIS A 214 -2.45 -10.78 -4.16
C HIS A 214 -3.17 -10.70 -5.51
N ALA A 215 -4.25 -11.48 -5.70
CA ALA A 215 -5.07 -11.37 -6.89
C ALA A 215 -5.85 -10.04 -6.92
N ALA A 216 -6.34 -9.54 -5.80
CA ALA A 216 -7.10 -8.30 -5.74
C ALA A 216 -6.26 -7.02 -5.95
N TYR A 217 -4.93 -7.12 -6.08
CA TYR A 217 -4.08 -5.96 -6.35
C TYR A 217 -3.68 -5.93 -7.82
N ARG A 218 -4.26 -4.99 -8.55
CA ARG A 218 -3.99 -4.70 -9.95
C ARG A 218 -3.66 -3.22 -10.08
N PHE A 219 -2.43 -2.93 -10.48
CA PHE A 219 -1.92 -1.57 -10.57
C PHE A 219 -2.17 -1.01 -11.96
N GLU A 220 -2.81 0.15 -12.05
CA GLU A 220 -3.04 0.88 -13.29
C GLU A 220 -2.00 1.98 -13.49
N ASN A 221 -1.75 2.40 -14.73
CA ASN A 221 -1.01 3.63 -15.03
C ASN A 221 -1.83 4.55 -15.95
N VAL A 222 -1.37 5.79 -16.17
CA VAL A 222 -2.14 6.77 -16.98
C VAL A 222 -2.25 6.39 -18.47
N LEU A 223 -1.54 5.36 -18.92
CA LEU A 223 -1.64 4.82 -20.28
C LEU A 223 -2.73 3.74 -20.40
N GLY A 224 -3.43 3.42 -19.30
CA GLY A 224 -4.43 2.36 -19.23
C GLY A 224 -3.85 0.95 -19.19
N GLU A 225 -2.54 0.82 -18.93
CA GLU A 225 -1.90 -0.49 -18.74
C GLU A 225 -2.18 -1.01 -17.32
N VAL A 226 -2.22 -2.33 -17.15
CA VAL A 226 -2.44 -2.99 -15.85
C VAL A 226 -1.30 -3.95 -15.52
N LEU A 227 -0.74 -3.83 -14.31
CA LEU A 227 0.25 -4.73 -13.73
C LEU A 227 -0.35 -5.44 -12.50
N PRO A 228 -0.68 -6.73 -12.60
CA PRO A 228 -1.07 -7.53 -11.43
C PRO A 228 0.08 -7.65 -10.43
N LEU A 229 -0.21 -7.55 -9.13
CA LEU A 229 0.77 -7.74 -8.06
C LEU A 229 1.47 -9.11 -8.17
N THR A 230 0.75 -10.13 -8.62
CA THR A 230 1.28 -11.49 -8.86
C THR A 230 2.34 -11.57 -9.98
N GLN A 231 2.44 -10.54 -10.82
CA GLN A 231 3.42 -10.43 -11.91
C GLN A 231 4.59 -9.49 -11.56
N VAL A 232 4.58 -8.89 -10.37
CA VAL A 232 5.65 -7.99 -9.94
C VAL A 232 6.87 -8.79 -9.53
N GLU A 233 8.03 -8.48 -10.13
CA GLU A 233 9.30 -9.08 -9.78
C GLU A 233 9.85 -8.50 -8.46
N THR A 234 9.83 -9.30 -7.40
CA THR A 234 10.30 -8.91 -6.07
C THR A 234 11.55 -9.67 -5.61
N GLY A 235 12.10 -10.53 -6.47
CA GLY A 235 13.21 -11.42 -6.14
C GLY A 235 12.84 -12.61 -5.23
N GLY A 236 11.60 -12.68 -4.76
CA GLY A 236 11.05 -13.78 -3.97
C GLY A 236 10.03 -14.63 -4.73
N LEU A 237 9.65 -15.78 -4.16
CA LEU A 237 8.60 -16.65 -4.71
C LEU A 237 7.22 -15.97 -4.72
N ARG A 238 6.98 -15.04 -3.80
CA ARG A 238 5.74 -14.29 -3.67
C ARG A 238 6.06 -12.81 -3.35
N PRO A 239 5.19 -11.88 -3.77
CA PRO A 239 5.26 -10.49 -3.32
C PRO A 239 5.30 -10.37 -1.79
N PRO A 240 6.04 -9.39 -1.24
CA PRO A 240 6.02 -9.09 0.19
C PRO A 240 4.63 -8.65 0.68
N THR A 241 4.29 -9.01 1.92
CA THR A 241 3.04 -8.56 2.56
C THR A 241 2.96 -7.03 2.64
N GLY A 242 1.77 -6.49 2.32
CA GLY A 242 1.48 -5.05 2.30
C GLY A 242 2.11 -4.30 1.13
N MET A 243 2.55 -5.00 0.08
CA MET A 243 2.97 -4.38 -1.17
C MET A 243 1.75 -3.79 -1.88
N GLY A 244 1.81 -2.51 -2.22
CA GLY A 244 0.69 -1.76 -2.79
C GLY A 244 0.00 -0.81 -1.79
N ASP A 245 0.13 -1.03 -0.47
CA ASP A 245 -0.52 -0.18 0.55
C ASP A 245 0.39 0.86 1.18
N CYS A 246 1.56 1.12 0.60
CA CYS A 246 2.34 2.30 0.96
C CYS A 246 1.68 3.58 0.44
N CYS A 247 2.06 4.74 0.96
CA CYS A 247 1.45 6.00 0.56
C CYS A 247 1.60 6.27 -0.95
N ALA A 248 2.82 6.19 -1.52
CA ALA A 248 3.03 6.42 -2.94
C ALA A 248 2.12 5.58 -3.89
N PRO A 249 2.05 4.23 -3.79
CA PRO A 249 1.15 3.47 -4.66
C PRO A 249 -0.33 3.79 -4.43
N LYS A 250 -0.77 4.02 -3.18
CA LYS A 250 -2.15 4.45 -2.87
C LYS A 250 -2.48 5.78 -3.56
N LEU A 251 -1.64 6.80 -3.36
CA LEU A 251 -1.81 8.13 -3.95
C LEU A 251 -1.83 8.07 -5.49
N LEU A 252 -0.92 7.32 -6.10
CA LEU A 252 -0.86 7.16 -7.56
C LEU A 252 -2.12 6.47 -8.09
N GLN A 253 -2.55 5.36 -7.49
CA GLN A 253 -3.77 4.66 -7.93
C GLN A 253 -5.02 5.52 -7.77
N ALA A 254 -5.14 6.24 -6.66
CA ALA A 254 -6.25 7.15 -6.45
C ALA A 254 -6.28 8.28 -7.47
N ALA A 255 -5.12 8.89 -7.77
CA ALA A 255 -5.06 9.92 -8.79
C ALA A 255 -5.47 9.38 -10.16
N ILE A 256 -4.91 8.23 -10.56
CA ILE A 256 -5.19 7.60 -11.86
C ILE A 256 -6.68 7.23 -12.00
N ARG A 257 -7.27 6.59 -10.98
CA ARG A 257 -8.66 6.12 -11.01
C ARG A 257 -9.70 7.26 -10.91
N ASN A 258 -9.28 8.46 -10.54
CA ASN A 258 -10.13 9.65 -10.45
C ASN A 258 -9.77 10.70 -11.53
N ASP A 259 -9.05 10.30 -12.58
CA ASP A 259 -8.64 11.18 -13.68
C ASP A 259 -7.87 12.45 -13.23
N LEU A 260 -7.13 12.33 -12.12
CA LEU A 260 -6.28 13.39 -11.60
C LEU A 260 -4.86 13.25 -12.13
N ILE A 261 -4.24 14.38 -12.46
CA ILE A 261 -2.86 14.45 -12.96
C ILE A 261 -1.90 14.60 -11.76
N PRO A 262 -1.04 13.61 -11.46
CA PRO A 262 -0.05 13.72 -10.38
C PRO A 262 1.06 14.71 -10.74
N LEU A 263 1.37 15.64 -9.84
CA LEU A 263 2.38 16.68 -10.07
C LEU A 263 3.62 16.52 -9.18
N SER A 264 3.42 16.16 -7.92
CA SER A 264 4.50 15.96 -6.95
C SER A 264 3.97 15.22 -5.73
N MET A 265 4.85 14.63 -4.95
CA MET A 265 4.46 14.04 -3.66
C MET A 265 5.59 14.08 -2.65
N VAL A 266 5.21 14.00 -1.39
CA VAL A 266 6.13 13.83 -0.27
C VAL A 266 5.50 12.93 0.79
N GLU A 267 6.33 12.14 1.46
CA GLU A 267 5.96 11.23 2.53
C GLU A 267 6.81 11.50 3.77
N PHE A 268 6.19 11.43 4.95
CA PHE A 268 6.85 11.60 6.24
C PHE A 268 6.36 10.56 7.26
N TRP A 269 7.14 10.37 8.32
CA TRP A 269 6.75 9.49 9.42
C TRP A 269 6.07 10.26 10.54
N TRP A 270 5.03 9.68 11.13
CA TRP A 270 4.31 10.25 12.27
C TRP A 270 4.04 9.19 13.35
N GLY A 271 4.23 9.57 14.62
CA GLY A 271 4.09 8.69 15.77
C GLY A 271 5.33 7.87 16.13
N SER A 272 5.13 6.94 17.06
CA SER A 272 6.20 6.19 17.73
C SER A 272 7.00 5.29 16.77
N PRO A 273 8.34 5.30 16.84
CA PRO A 273 9.20 4.53 15.95
C PRO A 273 9.05 3.03 16.16
N SER A 274 9.25 2.25 15.08
CA SER A 274 9.39 0.80 15.20
C SER A 274 10.81 0.41 15.59
N ALA A 275 10.97 -0.63 16.42
CA ALA A 275 12.29 -1.13 16.80
C ALA A 275 13.05 -1.79 15.63
N ARG A 276 12.35 -2.30 14.61
CA ARG A 276 12.95 -3.00 13.46
C ARG A 276 13.37 -2.07 12.33
N HIS A 277 12.59 -1.02 12.09
CA HIS A 277 12.83 -0.01 11.06
C HIS A 277 12.62 1.35 11.71
N PRO A 278 13.63 1.86 12.44
CA PRO A 278 13.50 3.12 13.16
C PRO A 278 13.31 4.26 12.16
N ARG A 279 12.24 5.04 12.36
CA ARG A 279 11.95 6.26 11.63
C ARG A 279 11.71 7.36 12.64
N ALA A 280 12.29 8.52 12.38
CA ALA A 280 12.10 9.69 13.21
C ALA A 280 10.81 10.40 12.77
N GLU A 281 10.03 10.82 13.75
CA GLU A 281 8.86 11.66 13.53
C GLU A 281 9.26 12.95 12.80
N ASP A 282 8.37 13.45 11.94
CA ASP A 282 8.57 14.65 11.10
C ASP A 282 9.68 14.58 10.06
N VAL A 283 10.31 13.42 9.90
CA VAL A 283 11.31 13.21 8.86
C VAL A 283 10.65 12.73 7.57
N TYR A 284 11.06 13.36 6.45
CA TYR A 284 10.67 12.97 5.11
C TYR A 284 11.45 11.73 4.65
N TYR A 285 10.77 10.80 3.97
CA TYR A 285 11.38 9.57 3.47
C TYR A 285 11.00 9.26 2.02
N SER A 286 11.97 8.70 1.30
CA SER A 286 11.78 8.06 0.00
C SER A 286 10.91 6.81 0.10
N SER A 287 10.33 6.40 -1.03
CA SER A 287 9.60 5.14 -1.16
C SER A 287 10.45 3.93 -0.76
N CYS A 288 9.85 2.91 -0.16
CA CYS A 288 10.61 1.73 0.28
C CYS A 288 11.15 0.91 -0.92
N ARG A 289 12.37 0.39 -0.78
CA ARG A 289 13.08 -0.35 -1.84
C ARG A 289 12.48 -1.72 -2.11
N GLU A 290 11.98 -2.41 -1.08
CA GLU A 290 11.53 -3.79 -1.22
C GLU A 290 10.10 -3.90 -1.77
N LYS A 291 9.21 -2.96 -1.42
CA LYS A 291 7.79 -3.02 -1.80
C LYS A 291 7.37 -1.98 -2.84
N CYS A 292 7.85 -0.74 -2.74
CA CYS A 292 7.42 0.32 -3.67
C CYS A 292 8.25 0.33 -4.96
N TYR A 293 9.57 0.25 -4.85
CA TYR A 293 10.45 0.37 -6.01
C TYR A 293 10.10 -0.58 -7.17
N PRO A 294 9.72 -1.86 -6.95
CA PRO A 294 9.36 -2.77 -8.05
C PRO A 294 8.09 -2.37 -8.82
N ILE A 295 7.20 -1.56 -8.23
CA ILE A 295 5.93 -1.16 -8.87
C ILE A 295 5.93 0.30 -9.33
N LEU A 296 6.68 1.18 -8.66
CA LEU A 296 6.62 2.62 -8.95
C LEU A 296 7.05 2.98 -10.36
N GLY A 297 8.02 2.26 -10.94
CA GLY A 297 8.43 2.52 -12.32
C GLY A 297 7.31 2.27 -13.33
N PHE A 298 6.46 1.27 -13.08
CA PHE A 298 5.25 1.00 -13.86
C PHE A 298 4.18 2.08 -13.63
N LEU A 299 3.89 2.39 -12.37
CA LEU A 299 2.86 3.37 -11.99
C LEU A 299 3.15 4.78 -12.52
N LEU A 300 4.43 5.14 -12.60
CA LEU A 300 4.89 6.46 -13.08
C LEU A 300 4.92 6.59 -14.61
N ARG A 301 4.60 5.53 -15.37
CA ARG A 301 4.57 5.62 -16.83
C ARG A 301 3.44 6.51 -17.30
N GLY A 302 3.79 7.43 -18.20
CA GLY A 302 2.88 8.41 -18.79
C GLY A 302 2.62 9.66 -17.93
N ILE A 303 3.05 9.68 -16.66
CA ILE A 303 2.95 10.88 -15.82
C ILE A 303 4.01 11.89 -16.29
N GLU A 304 3.57 13.06 -16.77
CA GLU A 304 4.46 14.11 -17.31
C GLU A 304 5.46 14.62 -16.27
N ALA A 305 5.02 14.81 -15.02
CA ALA A 305 5.88 15.25 -13.92
C ALA A 305 6.93 14.19 -13.50
N ALA A 306 6.75 12.93 -13.90
CA ALA A 306 7.68 11.85 -13.56
C ALA A 306 8.90 11.88 -14.49
N ARG A 307 10.05 12.25 -13.93
CA ARG A 307 11.29 12.34 -14.70
C ARG A 307 11.82 10.95 -15.02
N VAL A 308 12.16 10.74 -16.29
CA VAL A 308 12.97 9.59 -16.71
C VAL A 308 14.42 9.91 -16.37
N THR A 309 15.03 9.11 -15.50
CA THR A 309 16.48 9.15 -15.35
C THR A 309 17.07 8.25 -16.41
N ALA A 310 17.92 8.82 -17.27
CA ALA A 310 18.74 8.02 -18.18
C ALA A 310 19.47 6.94 -17.37
N ALA A 311 19.46 5.70 -17.86
CA ALA A 311 20.22 4.64 -17.23
C ALA A 311 21.70 5.07 -17.11
N PRO A 312 22.36 4.82 -15.97
CA PRO A 312 23.80 5.06 -15.85
C PRO A 312 24.59 4.23 -16.87
#